data_AF-A0A6S7L567-F1
#
_entry.id   AF-A0A6S7L567-F1
#
_cell.length_a   1.000
_cell.length_b   1.000
_cell.length_c   1.000
_cell.angle_alpha   90.00
_cell.angle_beta   90.00
_cell.angle_gamma   90.00
#
_symmetry.space_group_name_H-M   'P 1'
#
loop_
_entity.id
_entity.type
_entity.pdbx_description
1 polymer ?
#
loop_
_entity_poly.entity_id
_entity_poly.type
_entity_poly.pdbx_seq_one_letter_code
_entity_poly.pdbx_strand_id
1 'polypeptide(L)'
;MIACWLKWKKLFLGAVDKFIPTRIVKDKNCPTWIEGEVRHFIRKKYDALRKFQQDRSDIRKQNLRELSQKVKYLIRAKHREYLKKTEGSFKDNPKLFWIYHKAILHHHGKSTSKITHNGKTVTTPAGKAELFNSYLSSVFRPPFKTPRSRLQSVG
;
A
#
# COMPACT_ATOMS: atom_id res chain seq x y z
N MET A 1 -31.00 -48.76 -1.24
CA MET A 1 -29.70 -48.39 -1.85
C MET A 1 -29.30 -46.93 -1.62
N ILE A 2 -30.18 -45.93 -1.72
CA ILE A 2 -29.85 -44.49 -1.60
C ILE A 2 -29.32 -44.11 -0.19
N ALA A 3 -29.81 -44.76 0.86
CA ALA A 3 -29.42 -44.46 2.25
C ALA A 3 -27.95 -44.83 2.57
N CYS A 4 -27.45 -45.96 2.08
CA CYS A 4 -26.05 -46.37 2.29
C CYS A 4 -25.07 -45.41 1.62
N TRP A 5 -25.41 -44.95 0.41
CA TRP A 5 -24.60 -43.98 -0.32
C TRP A 5 -24.48 -42.64 0.42
N LEU A 6 -25.60 -42.12 0.95
CA LEU A 6 -25.60 -40.89 1.73
C LEU A 6 -24.74 -41.00 2.99
N LYS A 7 -24.82 -42.14 3.69
CA LYS A 7 -24.06 -42.38 4.92
C LYS A 7 -22.56 -42.48 4.66
N TRP A 8 -22.18 -43.21 3.61
CA TRP A 8 -20.79 -43.30 3.16
C TRP A 8 -20.25 -41.93 2.71
N LYS A 9 -21.01 -41.18 1.89
CA LYS A 9 -20.62 -39.85 1.42
C LYS A 9 -20.40 -38.87 2.59
N LYS A 10 -21.26 -38.90 3.61
CA LYS A 10 -21.09 -38.07 4.82
C LYS A 10 -19.83 -38.42 5.60
N LEU A 11 -19.58 -39.72 5.81
CA LEU A 11 -18.37 -40.19 6.50
C LEU A 11 -17.10 -39.80 5.73
N PHE A 12 -17.10 -40.00 4.42
CA PHE A 12 -15.98 -39.65 3.57
C PHE A 12 -15.71 -38.14 3.57
N LEU A 13 -16.72 -37.30 3.40
CA LEU A 13 -16.54 -35.84 3.43
C LEU A 13 -16.10 -35.34 4.81
N GLY A 14 -16.60 -35.95 5.90
CA GLY A 14 -16.14 -35.63 7.26
C GLY A 14 -14.69 -36.03 7.52
N ALA A 15 -14.25 -37.17 6.96
CA ALA A 15 -12.84 -37.56 7.01
C ALA A 15 -11.96 -36.61 6.18
N VAL A 16 -12.41 -36.24 4.98
CA VAL A 16 -11.71 -35.28 4.12
C VAL A 16 -11.52 -33.94 4.83
N ASP A 17 -12.57 -33.39 5.42
CA ASP A 17 -12.51 -32.09 6.12
C ASP A 17 -11.59 -32.14 7.36
N LYS A 18 -11.58 -33.28 8.07
CA LYS A 18 -10.77 -33.44 9.29
C LYS A 18 -9.28 -33.71 9.01
N PHE A 19 -8.96 -34.47 7.96
CA PHE A 19 -7.61 -34.97 7.72
C PHE A 19 -6.89 -34.30 6.56
N ILE A 20 -7.59 -33.59 5.67
CA ILE A 20 -6.95 -32.85 4.57
C ILE A 20 -6.80 -31.38 4.99
N PRO A 21 -5.58 -30.89 5.22
CA PRO A 21 -5.37 -29.50 5.60
C PRO A 21 -5.75 -28.58 4.42
N THR A 22 -6.83 -27.84 4.57
CA THR A 22 -7.19 -26.79 3.61
C THR A 22 -6.43 -25.52 3.93
N ARG A 23 -5.78 -24.93 2.92
CA ARG A 23 -5.14 -23.60 3.03
C ARG A 23 -5.74 -22.63 2.02
N ILE A 24 -5.99 -21.40 2.47
CA ILE A 24 -6.36 -20.31 1.57
C ILE A 24 -5.09 -19.76 0.94
N VAL A 25 -4.87 -20.05 -0.34
CA VAL A 25 -3.75 -19.49 -1.10
C VAL A 25 -4.10 -18.04 -1.44
N LYS A 26 -3.45 -17.10 -0.74
CA LYS A 26 -3.54 -15.68 -1.06
C LYS A 26 -2.60 -15.36 -2.20
N ASP A 27 -3.10 -14.57 -3.14
CA ASP A 27 -2.31 -13.99 -4.22
C ASP A 27 -1.24 -13.07 -3.62
N LYS A 28 0.04 -13.43 -3.79
CA LYS A 28 1.19 -12.69 -3.24
C LYS A 28 1.37 -11.32 -3.88
N ASN A 29 0.89 -11.15 -5.11
CA ASN A 29 1.10 -9.94 -5.90
C ASN A 29 0.01 -8.89 -5.69
N CYS A 30 -1.04 -9.21 -4.93
CA CYS A 30 -2.12 -8.28 -4.68
C CYS A 30 -1.91 -7.59 -3.32
N PRO A 31 -1.89 -6.25 -3.28
CA PRO A 31 -1.84 -5.53 -2.02
C PRO A 31 -2.94 -6.00 -1.07
N THR A 32 -2.59 -6.11 0.22
CA THR A 32 -3.49 -6.64 1.27
C THR A 32 -4.78 -5.84 1.43
N TRP A 33 -4.80 -4.58 0.98
CA TRP A 33 -5.96 -3.69 1.00
C TRP A 33 -6.91 -3.87 -0.20
N ILE A 34 -6.52 -4.63 -1.23
CA ILE A 34 -7.39 -4.95 -2.37
C ILE A 34 -8.23 -6.19 -2.01
N GLU A 35 -9.39 -5.92 -1.41
CA GLU A 35 -10.38 -6.93 -1.04
C GLU A 35 -11.08 -7.56 -2.26
N GLY A 36 -11.82 -8.66 -2.01
CA GLY A 36 -12.57 -9.38 -3.03
C GLY A 36 -13.58 -8.51 -3.80
N GLU A 37 -14.20 -7.53 -3.12
CA GLU A 37 -15.14 -6.59 -3.73
C GLU A 37 -14.47 -5.70 -4.79
N VAL A 38 -13.31 -5.12 -4.47
CA VAL A 38 -12.52 -4.30 -5.41
C VAL A 38 -12.15 -5.13 -6.63
N ARG A 39 -11.69 -6.37 -6.40
CA ARG A 39 -11.33 -7.30 -7.47
C ARG A 39 -12.51 -7.65 -8.37
N HIS A 40 -13.69 -7.87 -7.79
CA HIS A 40 -14.93 -8.13 -8.52
C HIS A 40 -15.29 -6.98 -9.45
N PHE A 41 -15.27 -5.73 -8.96
CA PHE A 41 -15.57 -4.57 -9.79
C PHE A 41 -14.51 -4.28 -10.85
N ILE A 42 -13.22 -4.54 -10.55
CA ILE A 42 -12.15 -4.46 -11.55
C ILE A 42 -12.42 -5.45 -12.69
N ARG A 43 -12.77 -6.70 -12.38
CA ARG A 43 -13.13 -7.71 -13.40
C ARG A 43 -14.34 -7.27 -14.22
N LYS A 44 -15.41 -6.82 -13.57
CA LYS A 44 -16.59 -6.25 -14.26
C LYS A 44 -16.23 -5.11 -15.21
N LYS A 45 -15.33 -4.21 -14.81
CA LYS A 45 -14.84 -3.12 -15.67
C LYS A 45 -14.11 -3.65 -16.90
N TYR A 46 -13.24 -4.65 -16.74
CA TYR A 46 -12.55 -5.28 -17.87
C TYR A 46 -13.52 -6.04 -18.79
N ASP A 47 -14.55 -6.68 -18.24
CA ASP A 47 -15.60 -7.32 -19.04
C ASP A 47 -16.39 -6.29 -19.86
N ALA A 48 -16.76 -5.17 -19.24
CA ALA A 48 -17.42 -4.06 -19.93
C ALA A 48 -16.51 -3.45 -21.02
N LEU A 49 -15.21 -3.33 -20.76
CA LEU A 49 -14.24 -2.86 -21.76
C LEU A 49 -14.16 -3.81 -22.96
N ARG A 50 -14.07 -5.12 -22.72
CA ARG A 50 -14.08 -6.14 -23.79
C ARG A 50 -15.36 -6.04 -24.62
N LYS A 51 -16.51 -5.92 -23.95
CA LYS A 51 -17.81 -5.75 -24.59
C LYS A 51 -17.90 -4.48 -25.43
N PHE A 52 -17.34 -3.36 -24.95
CA PHE A 52 -17.28 -2.09 -25.68
C PHE A 52 -16.30 -2.13 -26.87
N GLN A 53 -15.21 -2.88 -26.76
CA GLN A 53 -14.26 -3.07 -27.86
C GLN A 53 -14.86 -3.89 -29.00
N GLN A 54 -15.71 -4.87 -28.69
CA GLN A 54 -16.43 -5.67 -29.68
C GLN A 54 -17.55 -4.87 -30.37
N ASP A 55 -18.28 -4.07 -29.61
CA ASP A 55 -19.38 -3.25 -30.09
C ASP A 55 -19.32 -1.88 -29.40
N ARG A 56 -19.09 -0.82 -30.18
CA ARG A 56 -18.85 0.54 -29.68
C ARG A 56 -20.14 1.34 -29.43
N SER A 57 -21.25 0.67 -29.10
CA SER A 57 -22.51 1.31 -28.76
C SER A 57 -22.41 2.26 -27.55
N ASP A 58 -23.20 3.33 -27.57
CA ASP A 58 -23.22 4.35 -26.50
C ASP A 58 -23.65 3.79 -25.15
N ILE A 59 -24.55 2.80 -25.15
CA ILE A 59 -24.98 2.08 -23.94
C ILE A 59 -23.77 1.39 -23.28
N ARG A 60 -22.93 0.72 -24.08
CA ARG A 60 -21.73 0.03 -23.57
C ARG A 60 -20.66 1.02 -23.12
N LYS A 61 -20.52 2.14 -23.82
CA LYS A 61 -19.63 3.26 -23.42
C LYS A 61 -20.05 3.83 -22.06
N GLN A 62 -21.34 4.07 -21.86
CA GLN A 62 -21.87 4.60 -20.61
C GLN A 62 -21.68 3.61 -19.46
N ASN A 63 -21.99 2.32 -19.65
CA ASN A 63 -21.75 1.27 -18.66
C ASN A 63 -20.25 1.15 -18.28
N LEU A 64 -19.34 1.21 -19.27
CA LEU A 64 -17.91 1.23 -19.00
C LEU A 64 -17.49 2.45 -18.18
N ARG A 65 -18.05 3.62 -18.46
CA ARG A 65 -17.79 4.86 -17.72
C ARG A 65 -18.26 4.76 -16.27
N GLU A 66 -19.47 4.26 -16.04
CA GLU A 66 -20.04 4.05 -14.70
C GLU A 66 -19.21 3.07 -13.88
N LEU A 67 -18.85 1.92 -14.46
CA LEU A 67 -17.99 0.93 -13.80
C LEU A 67 -16.60 1.49 -13.51
N SER A 68 -16.03 2.27 -14.43
CA SER A 68 -14.73 2.91 -14.22
C SER A 68 -14.76 3.91 -13.06
N GLN A 69 -15.83 4.72 -12.97
CA GLN A 69 -16.01 5.66 -11.88
C GLN A 69 -16.24 4.95 -10.55
N LYS A 70 -17.05 3.88 -10.54
CA LYS A 70 -17.31 3.06 -9.36
C LYS A 70 -16.03 2.40 -8.83
N VAL A 71 -15.23 1.79 -9.70
CA VAL A 71 -13.93 1.21 -9.35
C VAL A 71 -12.99 2.28 -8.77
N LYS A 72 -12.91 3.45 -9.40
CA LYS A 72 -12.07 4.56 -8.93
C LYS A 72 -12.47 5.00 -7.51
N TYR A 73 -13.77 5.17 -7.26
CA TYR A 73 -14.27 5.55 -5.93
C TYR A 73 -13.97 4.47 -4.89
N LEU A 74 -14.29 3.22 -5.21
CA LEU A 74 -14.13 2.08 -4.30
C LEU A 74 -12.67 1.88 -3.90
N ILE A 75 -11.74 1.93 -4.87
CA ILE A 75 -10.29 1.86 -4.60
C ILE A 75 -9.87 2.97 -3.64
N ARG A 76 -10.29 4.21 -3.90
CA ARG A 76 -9.93 5.35 -3.03
C ARG A 76 -10.50 5.20 -1.62
N ALA A 77 -11.74 4.73 -1.49
CA ALA A 77 -12.38 4.51 -0.20
C ALA A 77 -11.65 3.43 0.60
N LYS A 78 -11.43 2.25 0.01
CA LYS A 78 -10.75 1.13 0.66
C LYS A 78 -9.30 1.44 1.01
N HIS A 79 -8.60 2.18 0.15
CA HIS A 79 -7.23 2.62 0.45
C HIS A 79 -7.18 3.58 1.64
N ARG A 80 -8.12 4.53 1.74
CA ARG A 80 -8.21 5.43 2.91
C ARG A 80 -8.53 4.67 4.20
N GLU A 81 -9.45 3.72 4.14
CA GLU A 81 -9.79 2.86 5.27
C GLU A 81 -8.58 2.08 5.76
N TYR A 82 -7.83 1.50 4.82
CA TYR A 82 -6.59 0.79 5.13
C TYR A 82 -5.52 1.70 5.76
N LEU A 83 -5.36 2.92 5.25
CA LEU A 83 -4.44 3.90 5.83
C LEU A 83 -4.83 4.25 7.26
N LYS A 84 -6.10 4.58 7.49
CA LYS A 84 -6.62 4.89 8.84
C LYS A 84 -6.39 3.74 9.82
N LYS A 85 -6.61 2.50 9.37
CA LYS A 85 -6.32 1.30 10.16
C LYS A 85 -4.83 1.18 10.48
N THR A 86 -3.98 1.41 9.49
CA THR A 86 -2.51 1.31 9.63
C THR A 86 -1.97 2.35 10.61
N GLU A 87 -2.45 3.59 10.51
CA GLU A 87 -2.12 4.70 11.41
C GLU A 87 -2.59 4.41 12.85
N GLY A 88 -3.84 3.97 13.02
CA GLY A 88 -4.39 3.62 14.32
C GLY A 88 -3.63 2.47 14.99
N SER A 89 -3.20 1.47 14.21
CA SER A 89 -2.44 0.33 14.70
C SER A 89 -0.93 0.58 14.79
N PHE A 90 -0.43 1.80 14.56
CA PHE A 90 1.01 2.01 14.45
C PHE A 90 1.76 1.66 15.75
N LYS A 91 1.18 1.99 16.91
CA LYS A 91 1.76 1.68 18.22
C LYS A 91 1.71 0.18 18.53
N ASP A 92 0.60 -0.48 18.23
CA ASP A 92 0.37 -1.88 18.60
C ASP A 92 0.97 -2.87 17.58
N ASN A 93 0.99 -2.48 16.31
CA ASN A 93 1.44 -3.31 15.20
C ASN A 93 2.19 -2.48 14.14
N PRO A 94 3.42 -2.06 14.42
CA PRO A 94 4.25 -1.30 13.48
C PRO A 94 4.59 -2.10 12.21
N LYS A 95 4.42 -3.43 12.21
CA LYS A 95 4.69 -4.27 11.03
C LYS A 95 3.77 -3.91 9.86
N LEU A 96 2.50 -3.55 10.11
CA LEU A 96 1.56 -3.17 9.06
C LEU A 96 2.01 -1.93 8.30
N PHE A 97 2.52 -0.94 9.02
CA PHE A 97 3.12 0.26 8.44
C PHE A 97 4.29 -0.10 7.53
N TRP A 98 5.24 -0.92 8.02
CA TRP A 98 6.39 -1.31 7.23
C TRP A 98 6.04 -2.18 6.02
N ILE A 99 5.03 -3.04 6.11
CA ILE A 99 4.52 -3.81 4.97
C ILE A 99 3.96 -2.86 3.90
N TYR A 100 3.14 -1.89 4.30
CA TYR A 100 2.59 -0.88 3.39
C TYR A 100 3.69 -0.04 2.74
N HIS A 101 4.62 0.48 3.55
CA HIS A 101 5.70 1.34 3.10
C HIS A 101 6.64 0.59 2.15
N LYS A 102 6.98 -0.67 2.44
CA LYS A 102 7.72 -1.55 1.53
C LYS A 102 6.97 -1.75 0.22
N ALA A 103 5.66 -2.05 0.26
CA ALA A 103 4.88 -2.26 -0.94
C ALA A 103 4.86 -1.02 -1.86
N ILE A 104 4.84 0.19 -1.30
CA ILE A 104 4.90 1.44 -2.08
C ILE A 104 6.31 1.73 -2.57
N LEU A 105 7.31 1.66 -1.69
CA LEU A 105 8.69 2.01 -2.03
C LEU A 105 9.34 1.02 -2.99
N HIS A 106 9.00 -0.28 -2.93
CA HIS A 106 9.59 -1.27 -3.83
C HIS A 106 9.19 -1.08 -5.31
N HIS A 107 8.09 -0.38 -5.60
CA HIS A 107 7.70 -0.05 -6.98
C HIS A 107 8.49 1.13 -7.56
N HIS A 108 9.08 1.98 -6.72
CA HIS A 108 9.99 3.03 -7.17
C HIS A 108 11.41 2.46 -7.16
N GLY A 109 11.97 2.25 -8.36
CA GLY A 109 13.26 1.58 -8.57
C GLY A 109 14.37 2.05 -7.64
N LYS A 110 15.31 1.14 -7.36
CA LYS A 110 16.56 1.31 -6.58
C LYS A 110 16.71 2.73 -6.01
N SER A 111 16.31 2.90 -4.73
CA SER A 111 16.54 4.08 -3.89
C SER A 111 17.68 4.92 -4.45
N THR A 112 17.32 6.10 -4.98
CA THR A 112 18.19 7.07 -5.66
C THR A 112 19.68 6.82 -5.40
N SER A 113 20.34 6.32 -6.43
CA SER A 113 21.76 5.98 -6.39
C SER A 113 22.63 7.18 -6.00
N LYS A 114 22.12 8.42 -6.15
CA LYS A 114 22.80 9.68 -5.85
C LYS A 114 21.92 10.59 -4.98
N ILE A 115 22.51 11.24 -3.99
CA ILE A 115 21.88 12.28 -3.15
C ILE A 115 22.72 13.55 -3.29
N THR A 116 22.08 14.69 -3.55
CA THR A 116 22.78 15.98 -3.75
C THR A 116 22.29 17.01 -2.74
N HIS A 117 23.21 17.66 -2.05
CA HIS A 117 22.93 18.76 -1.13
C HIS A 117 24.12 19.74 -1.10
N ASN A 118 23.85 21.05 -1.21
CA ASN A 118 24.87 22.12 -1.30
C ASN A 118 25.98 21.84 -2.33
N GLY A 119 25.59 21.38 -3.53
CA GLY A 119 26.53 21.05 -4.62
C GLY A 119 27.33 19.75 -4.43
N LYS A 120 27.28 19.12 -3.24
CA LYS A 120 27.91 17.81 -3.00
C LYS A 120 26.95 16.70 -3.41
N THR A 121 27.37 15.90 -4.40
CA THR A 121 26.62 14.72 -4.85
C THR A 121 27.31 13.47 -4.34
N VAL A 122 26.58 12.63 -3.60
CA VAL A 122 27.13 11.45 -2.95
C VAL A 122 26.38 10.19 -3.36
N THR A 123 27.14 9.15 -3.68
CA THR A 123 26.62 7.85 -4.14
C THR A 123 26.92 6.72 -3.16
N THR A 124 27.96 6.85 -2.34
CA THR A 124 28.39 5.86 -1.35
C THR A 124 27.44 5.85 -0.14
N PRO A 125 27.13 4.69 0.46
CA PRO A 125 26.29 4.62 1.65
C PRO A 125 26.81 5.45 2.82
N ALA A 126 28.11 5.41 3.08
CA ALA A 126 28.75 6.18 4.15
C ALA A 126 28.59 7.70 3.93
N GLY A 127 28.91 8.18 2.73
CA GLY A 127 28.80 9.60 2.45
C GLY A 127 27.34 10.09 2.39
N LYS A 128 26.37 9.22 2.06
CA LYS A 128 24.93 9.54 2.24
C LYS A 128 24.61 9.74 3.71
N ALA A 129 25.09 8.87 4.60
CA ALA A 129 24.88 9.00 6.04
C ALA A 129 25.49 10.30 6.60
N GLU A 130 26.72 10.63 6.21
CA GLU A 130 27.37 11.90 6.60
C GLU A 130 26.61 13.12 6.09
N LEU A 131 26.14 13.09 4.83
CA LEU A 131 25.37 14.18 4.25
C LEU A 131 24.05 14.37 5.00
N PHE A 132 23.35 13.29 5.35
CA PHE A 132 22.15 13.36 6.19
C PHE A 132 22.45 13.88 7.58
N ASN A 133 23.50 13.37 8.24
CA ASN A 133 23.89 13.81 9.57
C ASN A 133 24.20 15.31 9.59
N SER A 134 24.93 15.82 8.60
CA SER A 134 25.26 17.24 8.51
C SER A 134 24.01 18.11 8.31
N TYR A 135 23.11 17.69 7.42
CA TYR A 135 21.86 18.40 7.15
C TYR A 135 20.94 18.41 8.38
N LEU A 136 20.63 17.24 8.93
CA LEU A 136 19.72 17.11 10.06
C LEU A 136 20.29 17.83 11.29
N SER A 137 21.60 17.72 11.54
CA SER A 137 22.25 18.48 12.60
C SER A 137 22.11 19.99 12.41
N SER A 138 22.15 20.50 11.17
CA SER A 138 21.94 21.92 10.88
C SER A 138 20.50 22.34 11.20
N VAL A 139 19.51 21.55 10.77
CA VAL A 139 18.08 21.85 10.96
C VAL A 139 17.67 21.85 12.44
N PHE A 140 18.23 20.94 13.23
CA PHE A 140 17.87 20.79 14.65
C PHE A 140 18.78 21.57 15.62
N ARG A 141 19.73 22.37 15.12
CA ARG A 141 20.49 23.28 15.98
C ARG A 141 19.59 24.46 16.36
N PRO A 142 19.47 24.79 17.66
CA PRO A 142 18.81 26.02 18.06
C PRO A 142 19.58 27.22 17.49
N PRO A 143 18.89 28.32 17.11
CA PRO A 143 19.58 29.53 16.70
C PRO A 143 20.49 29.97 17.84
N PHE A 144 21.76 30.23 17.51
CA PHE A 144 22.74 30.76 18.45
C PHE A 144 22.12 32.01 19.10
N LYS A 145 21.82 31.93 20.40
CA LYS A 145 21.45 33.13 21.17
C LYS A 145 22.72 33.95 21.29
N THR A 146 22.94 34.87 20.37
CA THR A 146 24.00 35.88 20.51
C THR A 146 23.77 36.58 21.85
N PRO A 147 24.74 36.61 22.78
CA PRO A 147 24.61 37.44 23.97
C PRO A 147 24.42 38.87 23.48
N ARG A 148 23.27 39.47 23.81
CA ARG A 148 23.00 40.89 23.57
C ARG A 148 24.08 41.67 24.31
N SER A 149 25.09 42.15 23.60
CA SER A 149 26.11 43.02 24.16
C SER A 149 25.38 44.20 24.80
N ARG A 150 25.49 44.28 26.12
CA ARG A 150 24.95 45.36 26.92
C ARG A 150 25.73 46.61 26.52
N LEU A 151 25.09 47.49 25.74
CA LEU A 151 25.57 48.86 25.55
C LEU A 151 25.74 49.46 26.95
N GLN A 152 26.99 49.67 27.36
CA GLN A 152 27.29 50.50 28.52
C GLN A 152 27.03 51.94 28.09
N SER A 153 26.07 52.59 28.74
CA SER A 153 25.95 54.05 28.70
C SER A 153 27.10 54.64 29.52
N VAL A 154 27.87 55.50 28.89
CA VAL A 154 28.71 56.51 29.55
C VAL A 154 28.21 57.81 28.90
N GLY A 155 27.56 58.72 29.61
CA GLY A 155 28.00 59.33 30.86
C GLY A 155 28.69 60.63 30.45
#